data_AF-A0A1W9U6C0-F1
#
_entry.id   AF-A0A1W9U6C0-F1
#
_cell.length_a   1.000
_cell.length_b   1.000
_cell.length_c   1.000
_cell.angle_alpha   90.00
_cell.angle_beta   90.00
_cell.angle_gamma   90.00
#
_symmetry.space_group_name_H-M   'P 1'
#
loop_
_entity.id
_entity.type
_entity.pdbx_description
1 polymer ?
#
loop_
_entity_poly.entity_id
_entity_poly.type
_entity_poly.pdbx_seq_one_letter_code
_entity_poly.pdbx_strand_id
1 'polypeptide(L)'
;MSGLQTLFRNDFPDQQQLLLKLLGDVEALYRGEWQQWQRCQVAYHNINHIHAVTMVAMQIYAGECERYQRAVRTDQIKVLAAAALFHDCGYLKAVGDDSKGSGGQYTFEHVERSQRLVWDYLKTQQGWTQSERRAVVAAIGKTKIVNVDEQQHLAEPVFADLGDMLASADLLAQVADENYLDRLPLLYILSATGFCLGCKNLEGARTLCSAILVSNRVHVCSSC
;
A
#
# COMPACT_ATOMS: atom_id res chain seq x y z
N MET A 1 21.93 0.22 6.82
CA MET A 1 20.96 1.26 6.38
C MET A 1 20.09 0.65 5.30
N SER A 2 18.77 0.77 5.39
CA SER A 2 17.87 0.26 4.34
C SER A 2 18.04 1.08 3.06
N GLY A 3 17.72 0.50 1.89
CA GLY A 3 17.86 1.19 0.60
C GLY A 3 17.06 2.49 0.51
N LEU A 4 15.89 2.56 1.13
CA LEU A 4 15.08 3.78 1.21
C LEU A 4 15.76 4.91 1.99
N GLN A 5 16.42 4.59 3.12
CA GLN A 5 17.13 5.61 3.89
C GLN A 5 18.27 6.22 3.08
N THR A 6 18.95 5.41 2.26
CA THR A 6 19.98 5.89 1.33
C THR A 6 19.39 6.78 0.24
N LEU A 7 18.31 6.33 -0.41
CA LEU A 7 17.60 7.10 -1.44
C LEU A 7 17.14 8.47 -0.91
N PHE A 8 16.48 8.52 0.24
CA PHE A 8 15.98 9.77 0.81
C PHE A 8 17.10 10.76 1.16
N ARG A 9 18.26 10.28 1.61
CA ARG A 9 19.39 11.16 1.96
C ARG A 9 20.11 11.69 0.74
N ASN A 10 20.26 10.86 -0.29
CA ASN A 10 21.06 11.20 -1.46
C ASN A 10 20.25 11.99 -2.50
N ASP A 11 19.02 11.55 -2.76
CA ASP A 11 18.24 12.03 -3.90
C ASP A 11 17.22 13.11 -3.48
N PHE A 12 16.86 13.14 -2.19
CA PHE A 12 15.89 14.09 -1.62
C PHE A 12 16.42 14.78 -0.35
N PRO A 13 17.65 15.37 -0.36
CA PRO A 13 18.32 15.86 0.84
C PRO A 13 17.53 16.95 1.58
N ASP A 14 16.78 17.78 0.86
CA ASP A 14 15.96 18.86 1.43
C ASP A 14 14.71 18.33 2.16
N GLN A 15 14.19 17.17 1.74
CA GLN A 15 12.99 16.55 2.31
C GLN A 15 13.32 15.37 3.24
N GLN A 16 14.60 14.98 3.38
CA GLN A 16 15.02 13.76 4.06
C GLN A 16 14.46 13.60 5.47
N GLN A 17 14.37 14.68 6.26
CA GLN A 17 13.91 14.60 7.65
C GLN A 17 12.44 14.17 7.72
N LEU A 18 11.61 14.75 6.85
CA LEU A 18 10.19 14.40 6.72
C LEU A 18 10.02 12.97 6.20
N LEU A 19 10.76 12.60 5.16
CA LEU A 19 10.67 11.27 4.56
C LEU A 19 11.11 10.16 5.51
N LEU A 20 12.21 10.37 6.25
CA LEU A 20 12.68 9.44 7.28
C LEU A 20 11.71 9.35 8.46
N LYS A 21 11.03 10.44 8.81
CA LYS A 21 9.96 10.41 9.83
C LYS A 21 8.78 9.56 9.37
N LEU A 22 8.27 9.79 8.15
CA LEU A 22 7.16 9.00 7.58
C LEU A 22 7.51 7.51 7.52
N LEU A 23 8.72 7.20 7.07
CA LEU A 23 9.23 5.83 7.04
C LEU A 23 9.25 5.22 8.44
N GLY A 24 9.87 5.89 9.42
CA GLY A 24 9.93 5.37 10.79
C GLY A 24 8.55 5.14 11.41
N ASP A 25 7.61 6.07 11.18
CA ASP A 25 6.24 5.95 11.67
C ASP A 25 5.50 4.77 11.05
N VAL A 26 5.65 4.54 9.74
CA VAL A 26 5.01 3.39 9.06
C VAL A 26 5.69 2.07 9.41
N GLU A 27 7.01 2.04 9.57
CA GLU A 27 7.71 0.84 10.00
C GLU A 27 7.26 0.44 11.42
N ALA A 28 7.05 1.41 12.32
CA ALA A 28 6.48 1.20 13.64
C ALA A 28 5.05 0.64 13.57
N LEU A 29 4.22 1.17 12.67
CA LEU A 29 2.87 0.64 12.39
C LEU A 29 2.92 -0.83 11.95
N TYR A 30 3.77 -1.18 10.96
CA TYR A 30 3.91 -2.55 10.47
C TYR A 30 4.47 -3.51 11.53
N ARG A 31 5.27 -3.02 12.48
CA ARG A 31 5.74 -3.79 13.65
C ARG A 31 4.69 -3.94 14.76
N GLY A 32 3.54 -3.25 14.68
CA GLY A 32 2.49 -3.28 15.68
C GLY A 32 2.80 -2.42 16.92
N GLU A 33 3.61 -1.38 16.75
CA GLU A 33 3.98 -0.44 17.82
C GLU A 33 2.92 0.67 18.01
N TRP A 34 1.97 0.78 17.07
CA TRP A 34 0.80 1.63 17.22
C TRP A 34 -0.26 0.87 18.02
N GLN A 35 -0.66 1.41 19.17
CA GLN A 35 -1.55 0.74 20.14
C GLN A 35 -2.88 0.25 19.56
N GLN A 36 -3.36 0.86 18.47
CA GLN A 36 -4.62 0.52 17.82
C GLN A 36 -4.48 -0.61 16.78
N TRP A 37 -3.26 -1.02 16.42
CA TRP A 37 -3.00 -1.94 15.31
C TRP A 37 -2.12 -3.11 15.72
N GLN A 38 -2.44 -4.29 15.20
CA GLN A 38 -1.60 -5.47 15.33
C GLN A 38 -0.44 -5.38 14.33
N ARG A 39 0.67 -6.08 14.64
CA ARG A 39 1.77 -6.26 13.67
C ARG A 39 1.26 -6.86 12.37
N CYS A 40 1.93 -6.54 11.26
CA CYS A 40 1.64 -7.11 9.95
C CYS A 40 1.77 -8.64 9.99
N GLN A 41 0.73 -9.32 9.50
CA GLN A 41 0.67 -10.79 9.46
C GLN A 41 0.43 -11.34 8.04
N VAL A 42 0.12 -10.48 7.06
CA VAL A 42 0.05 -10.88 5.65
C VAL A 42 1.45 -11.16 5.11
N ALA A 43 1.57 -12.24 4.32
CA ALA A 43 2.86 -12.73 3.86
C ALA A 43 3.42 -11.92 2.68
N TYR A 44 2.57 -11.47 1.76
CA TYR A 44 2.97 -10.76 0.54
C TYR A 44 3.02 -9.23 0.72
N HIS A 45 1.86 -8.59 0.93
CA HIS A 45 1.72 -7.13 1.14
C HIS A 45 2.24 -6.68 2.52
N ASN A 46 3.54 -6.89 2.74
CA ASN A 46 4.24 -6.66 3.99
C ASN A 46 5.16 -5.42 3.89
N ILE A 47 5.99 -5.20 4.92
CA ILE A 47 6.91 -4.06 4.98
C ILE A 47 7.93 -4.03 3.84
N ASN A 48 8.35 -5.18 3.31
CA ASN A 48 9.28 -5.22 2.18
C ASN A 48 8.59 -4.78 0.90
N HIS A 49 7.31 -5.14 0.72
CA HIS A 49 6.52 -4.71 -0.42
C HIS A 49 6.35 -3.18 -0.42
N ILE A 50 5.87 -2.57 0.67
CA ILE A 50 5.71 -1.10 0.71
C ILE A 50 7.05 -0.36 0.57
N HIS A 51 8.16 -0.95 1.02
CA HIS A 51 9.48 -0.36 0.82
C HIS A 51 9.90 -0.36 -0.65
N ALA A 52 9.66 -1.48 -1.36
CA ALA A 52 9.94 -1.60 -2.78
C ALA A 52 9.06 -0.63 -3.60
N VAL A 53 7.75 -0.59 -3.33
CA VAL A 53 6.82 0.35 -3.98
C VAL A 53 7.24 1.80 -3.76
N THR A 54 7.58 2.16 -2.52
CA THR A 54 8.06 3.52 -2.20
C THR A 54 9.34 3.85 -2.95
N MET A 55 10.28 2.91 -3.05
CA MET A 55 11.52 3.13 -3.78
C MET A 55 11.25 3.40 -5.26
N VAL A 56 10.45 2.54 -5.90
CA VAL A 56 10.11 2.68 -7.32
C VAL A 56 9.31 3.96 -7.58
N ALA A 57 8.34 4.31 -6.73
CA ALA A 57 7.55 5.53 -6.88
C ALA A 57 8.43 6.79 -6.85
N MET A 58 9.37 6.85 -5.91
CA MET A 58 10.27 7.99 -5.75
C MET A 58 11.26 8.08 -6.93
N GLN A 59 11.71 6.93 -7.46
CA GLN A 59 12.55 6.88 -8.66
C GLN A 59 11.80 7.32 -9.92
N ILE A 60 10.53 6.92 -10.09
CA ILE A 60 9.66 7.40 -11.18
C ILE A 60 9.55 8.92 -11.12
N TYR A 61 9.26 9.47 -9.94
CA TYR A 61 9.14 10.91 -9.76
C TYR A 61 10.45 11.65 -10.07
N ALA A 62 11.59 11.15 -9.56
CA ALA A 62 12.90 11.74 -9.82
C ALA A 62 13.26 11.70 -11.32
N GLY A 63 13.04 10.56 -11.98
CA GLY A 63 13.30 10.41 -13.41
C GLY A 63 12.38 11.28 -14.28
N GLU A 64 11.14 11.51 -13.84
CA GLU A 64 10.24 12.46 -14.50
C GLU A 64 10.77 13.89 -14.36
N CYS A 65 11.18 14.30 -13.15
CA CYS A 65 11.75 15.62 -12.91
C CYS A 65 12.99 15.85 -13.77
N GLU A 66 13.87 14.86 -13.86
CA GLU A 66 15.05 14.89 -14.73
C GLU A 66 14.66 15.00 -16.20
N ARG A 67 13.74 14.15 -16.68
CA ARG A 67 13.29 14.13 -18.07
C ARG A 67 12.74 15.48 -18.53
N TYR A 68 11.97 16.15 -17.69
CA TYR A 68 11.33 17.43 -18.02
C TYR A 68 12.06 18.64 -17.42
N GLN A 69 13.25 18.45 -16.84
CA GLN A 69 14.07 19.52 -16.25
C GLN A 69 13.30 20.35 -15.20
N ARG A 70 12.51 19.66 -14.37
CA ARG A 70 11.70 20.27 -13.31
C ARG A 70 12.40 20.13 -11.97
N ALA A 71 12.30 21.18 -11.15
CA ALA A 71 12.77 21.09 -9.77
C ALA A 71 11.86 20.14 -8.97
N VAL A 72 12.48 19.33 -8.12
CA VAL A 72 11.79 18.50 -7.14
C VAL A 72 10.94 19.39 -6.23
N ARG A 73 9.65 19.08 -6.10
CA ARG A 73 8.74 19.85 -5.24
C ARG A 73 8.45 19.11 -3.94
N THR A 74 8.64 19.81 -2.83
CA THR A 74 8.40 19.26 -1.48
C THR A 74 6.95 18.80 -1.28
N ASP A 75 5.97 19.51 -1.82
CA ASP A 75 4.55 19.15 -1.68
C ASP A 75 4.24 17.82 -2.38
N GLN A 76 4.70 17.65 -3.63
CA GLN A 76 4.52 16.42 -4.40
C GLN A 76 5.28 15.24 -3.79
N ILE A 77 6.54 15.42 -3.41
CA ILE A 77 7.35 14.39 -2.75
C ILE A 77 6.70 13.91 -1.46
N LYS A 78 6.22 14.85 -0.65
CA LYS A 78 5.55 14.54 0.61
C LYS A 78 4.29 13.71 0.36
N VAL A 79 3.45 14.11 -0.61
CA VAL A 79 2.23 13.38 -0.98
C VAL A 79 2.55 11.98 -1.49
N LEU A 80 3.47 11.86 -2.45
CA LEU A 80 3.80 10.59 -3.07
C LEU A 80 4.41 9.61 -2.07
N ALA A 81 5.37 10.05 -1.25
CA ALA A 81 6.00 9.21 -0.24
C ALA A 81 5.01 8.72 0.81
N ALA A 82 4.13 9.59 1.31
CA ALA A 82 3.10 9.16 2.25
C ALA A 82 2.09 8.21 1.60
N ALA A 83 1.67 8.46 0.36
CA ALA A 83 0.77 7.56 -0.34
C ALA A 83 1.42 6.17 -0.54
N ALA A 84 2.67 6.11 -1.00
CA ALA A 84 3.38 4.86 -1.22
C ALA A 84 3.65 4.06 0.06
N LEU A 85 4.06 4.73 1.15
CA LEU A 85 4.33 4.07 2.43
C LEU A 85 3.05 3.50 3.06
N PHE A 86 1.91 4.14 2.85
CA PHE A 86 0.64 3.77 3.49
C PHE A 86 -0.33 3.02 2.59
N HIS A 87 -0.08 2.84 1.29
CA HIS A 87 -1.09 2.31 0.35
C HIS A 87 -1.68 0.95 0.76
N ASP A 88 -0.90 0.12 1.44
CA ASP A 88 -1.28 -1.24 1.85
C ASP A 88 -1.49 -1.43 3.36
N CYS A 89 -1.43 -0.36 4.15
CA CYS A 89 -1.63 -0.49 5.61
C CYS A 89 -3.03 -0.97 5.98
N GLY A 90 -3.99 -0.92 5.05
CA GLY A 90 -5.33 -1.47 5.19
C GLY A 90 -5.39 -2.98 5.37
N TYR A 91 -4.33 -3.73 5.06
CA TYR A 91 -4.24 -5.15 5.42
C TYR A 91 -4.04 -5.38 6.93
N LEU A 92 -3.59 -4.37 7.67
CA LEU A 92 -3.36 -4.49 9.10
C LEU A 92 -4.69 -4.67 9.85
N LYS A 93 -4.62 -5.46 10.92
CA LYS A 93 -5.76 -5.72 11.82
C LYS A 93 -5.76 -4.70 12.95
N ALA A 94 -6.94 -4.20 13.31
CA ALA A 94 -7.08 -3.42 14.53
C ALA A 94 -6.87 -4.31 15.76
N VAL A 95 -6.43 -3.74 16.88
CA VAL A 95 -6.48 -4.45 18.17
C VAL A 95 -7.95 -4.67 18.55
N GLY A 96 -8.28 -5.89 19.00
CA GLY A 96 -9.67 -6.30 19.25
C GLY A 96 -10.43 -6.80 18.01
N ASP A 97 -9.78 -6.84 16.86
CA ASP A 97 -10.32 -7.53 15.69
C ASP A 97 -10.18 -9.06 15.83
N ASP A 98 -11.29 -9.67 16.23
CA ASP A 98 -11.44 -11.13 16.40
C ASP A 98 -11.69 -11.88 15.09
N SER A 99 -11.62 -11.20 13.92
CA SER A 99 -11.73 -11.89 12.64
C SER A 99 -10.64 -12.95 12.50
N LYS A 100 -11.05 -14.14 12.05
CA LYS A 100 -10.12 -15.22 11.70
C LYS A 100 -9.26 -14.75 10.51
N GLY A 101 -7.96 -15.02 10.57
CA GLY A 101 -7.02 -14.70 9.48
C GLY A 101 -5.97 -13.65 9.85
N SER A 102 -5.00 -13.51 8.95
CA SER A 102 -3.80 -12.69 9.10
C SER A 102 -3.93 -11.27 8.52
N GLY A 103 -5.12 -10.88 8.06
CA GLY A 103 -5.37 -9.59 7.38
C GLY A 103 -5.78 -9.75 5.92
N GLY A 104 -5.53 -10.92 5.30
CA GLY A 104 -5.94 -11.21 3.92
C GLY A 104 -7.45 -11.17 3.68
N GLN A 105 -8.28 -11.25 4.71
CA GLN A 105 -9.71 -11.02 4.61
C GLN A 105 -10.07 -9.58 4.14
N TYR A 106 -9.13 -8.65 4.22
CA TYR A 106 -9.31 -7.24 3.84
C TYR A 106 -8.95 -6.94 2.39
N THR A 107 -8.58 -7.93 1.57
CA THR A 107 -8.17 -7.71 0.17
C THR A 107 -9.12 -6.84 -0.66
N PHE A 108 -10.44 -6.89 -0.44
CA PHE A 108 -11.38 -6.06 -1.22
C PHE A 108 -11.70 -4.69 -0.62
N GLU A 109 -11.20 -4.39 0.57
CA GLU A 109 -11.42 -3.12 1.27
C GLU A 109 -10.11 -2.47 1.77
N HIS A 110 -8.94 -3.06 1.47
CA HIS A 110 -7.66 -2.60 1.96
C HIS A 110 -7.36 -1.17 1.51
N VAL A 111 -7.69 -0.80 0.27
CA VAL A 111 -7.51 0.57 -0.24
C VAL A 111 -8.30 1.57 0.62
N GLU A 112 -9.59 1.35 0.82
CA GLU A 112 -10.44 2.26 1.61
C GLU A 112 -10.01 2.30 3.09
N ARG A 113 -9.51 1.18 3.62
CA ARG A 113 -8.93 1.12 4.97
C ARG A 113 -7.64 1.93 5.06
N SER A 114 -6.73 1.79 4.09
CA SER A 114 -5.50 2.56 3.99
C SER A 114 -5.77 4.05 3.90
N GLN A 115 -6.74 4.45 3.08
CA GLN A 115 -7.18 5.84 2.94
C GLN A 115 -7.67 6.44 4.27
N ARG A 116 -8.49 5.71 5.03
CA ARG A 116 -8.95 6.16 6.34
C ARG A 116 -7.79 6.29 7.34
N LEU A 117 -6.93 5.28 7.40
CA LEU A 117 -5.80 5.25 8.32
C LEU A 117 -4.85 6.42 8.06
N VAL A 118 -4.42 6.62 6.82
CA VAL A 118 -3.48 7.70 6.48
C VAL A 118 -4.10 9.07 6.70
N TRP A 119 -5.40 9.23 6.42
CA TRP A 119 -6.11 10.49 6.65
C TRP A 119 -6.09 10.90 8.13
N ASP A 120 -6.39 9.95 9.02
CA ASP A 120 -6.41 10.20 10.46
C ASP A 120 -4.99 10.39 11.01
N TYR A 121 -4.01 9.60 10.55
CA TYR A 121 -2.59 9.82 10.87
C TYR A 121 -2.15 11.24 10.47
N LEU A 122 -2.34 11.65 9.22
CA LEU A 122 -1.88 12.94 8.72
C LEU A 122 -2.59 14.14 9.36
N LYS A 123 -3.80 13.98 9.90
CA LYS A 123 -4.45 15.03 10.71
C LYS A 123 -3.71 15.34 12.00
N THR A 124 -3.03 14.35 12.57
CA THR A 124 -2.24 14.52 13.81
C THR A 124 -0.85 15.10 13.54
N GLN A 125 -0.41 15.11 12.28
CA GLN A 125 0.91 15.59 11.89
C GLN A 125 0.88 17.09 11.55
N GLN A 126 1.89 17.82 12.01
CA GLN A 126 2.09 19.22 11.63
C GLN A 126 2.57 19.33 10.18
N GLY A 127 2.30 20.48 9.54
CA GLY A 127 2.81 20.77 8.19
C GLY A 127 2.06 20.09 7.04
N TRP A 128 0.89 19.48 7.30
CA TRP A 128 0.02 18.92 6.26
C TRP A 128 -1.20 19.80 6.02
N THR A 129 -1.36 20.28 4.80
CA THR A 129 -2.56 20.99 4.36
C THR A 129 -3.71 20.02 4.11
N GLN A 130 -4.94 20.54 4.05
CA GLN A 130 -6.10 19.73 3.69
C GLN A 130 -6.01 19.19 2.26
N SER A 131 -5.46 20.00 1.34
CA SER A 131 -5.22 19.61 -0.05
C SER A 131 -4.28 18.41 -0.13
N GLU A 132 -3.10 18.48 0.50
CA GLU A 132 -2.12 17.39 0.48
C GLU A 132 -2.68 16.10 1.10
N ARG A 133 -3.45 16.19 2.20
CA ARG A 133 -4.11 15.01 2.78
C ARG A 133 -5.10 14.36 1.82
N ARG A 134 -5.89 15.17 1.10
CA ARG A 134 -6.81 14.66 0.08
C ARG A 134 -6.04 14.04 -1.09
N ALA A 135 -4.90 14.63 -1.46
CA ALA A 135 -4.06 14.12 -2.52
C ALA A 135 -3.44 12.75 -2.15
N VAL A 136 -2.98 12.57 -0.91
CA VAL A 136 -2.51 11.26 -0.43
C VAL A 136 -3.61 10.20 -0.52
N VAL A 137 -4.82 10.52 -0.03
CA VAL A 137 -5.97 9.61 -0.10
C VAL A 137 -6.32 9.25 -1.53
N ALA A 138 -6.42 10.23 -2.43
CA ALA A 138 -6.76 9.99 -3.83
C ALA A 138 -5.65 9.21 -4.57
N ALA A 139 -4.38 9.46 -4.27
CA ALA A 139 -3.27 8.69 -4.83
C ALA A 139 -3.32 7.21 -4.41
N ILE A 140 -3.57 6.91 -3.13
CA ILE A 140 -3.81 5.53 -2.68
C ILE A 140 -5.02 4.92 -3.39
N GLY A 141 -6.07 5.70 -3.64
CA GLY A 141 -7.26 5.22 -4.36
C GLY A 141 -6.96 4.66 -5.75
N LYS A 142 -5.88 5.11 -6.40
CA LYS A 142 -5.45 4.64 -7.72
C LYS A 142 -4.80 3.25 -7.71
N THR A 143 -4.40 2.71 -6.55
CA THR A 143 -3.85 1.33 -6.47
C THR A 143 -4.96 0.27 -6.47
N LYS A 144 -6.23 0.67 -6.45
CA LYS A 144 -7.35 -0.26 -6.54
C LYS A 144 -7.41 -0.89 -7.94
N ILE A 145 -7.21 -2.21 -8.00
CA ILE A 145 -7.23 -3.00 -9.25
C ILE A 145 -8.66 -3.22 -9.79
N VAL A 146 -9.70 -3.04 -8.96
CA VAL A 146 -11.09 -3.33 -9.31
C VAL A 146 -11.90 -2.03 -9.51
N ASN A 147 -12.64 -1.95 -10.61
CA ASN A 147 -13.49 -0.82 -11.05
C ASN A 147 -12.71 0.43 -11.48
N VAL A 148 -12.15 0.38 -12.70
CA VAL A 148 -11.48 1.51 -13.37
C VAL A 148 -12.43 2.71 -13.57
N ASP A 149 -13.74 2.49 -13.59
CA ASP A 149 -14.75 3.54 -13.85
C ASP A 149 -14.99 4.51 -12.67
N GLU A 150 -14.52 4.19 -11.44
CA GLU A 150 -14.71 5.04 -10.25
C GLU A 150 -13.38 5.58 -9.68
N GLN A 151 -12.39 5.83 -10.54
CA GLN A 151 -11.11 6.37 -10.07
C GLN A 151 -11.27 7.77 -9.48
N GLN A 152 -10.91 7.92 -8.20
CA GLN A 152 -10.81 9.22 -7.55
C GLN A 152 -9.80 10.10 -8.30
N HIS A 153 -10.27 11.21 -8.85
CA HIS A 153 -9.39 12.17 -9.51
C HIS A 153 -8.73 13.06 -8.47
N LEU A 154 -7.43 13.24 -8.62
CA LEU A 154 -6.67 14.25 -7.90
C LEU A 154 -7.15 15.62 -8.38
N ALA A 155 -7.93 16.30 -7.54
CA ALA A 155 -8.64 17.51 -7.93
C ALA A 155 -7.71 18.69 -8.25
N GLU A 156 -6.51 18.71 -7.68
CA GLU A 156 -5.55 19.78 -7.90
C GLU A 156 -4.53 19.38 -8.97
N PRO A 157 -4.35 20.19 -10.04
CA PRO A 157 -3.45 19.85 -11.16
C PRO A 157 -2.02 19.53 -10.73
N VAL A 158 -1.55 20.14 -9.64
CA VAL A 158 -0.20 19.89 -9.10
C VAL A 158 -0.02 18.45 -8.63
N PHE A 159 -1.08 17.72 -8.31
CA PHE A 159 -1.00 16.32 -7.85
C PHE A 159 -1.52 15.31 -8.88
N ALA A 160 -1.99 15.76 -10.04
CA ALA A 160 -2.75 14.94 -11.00
C ALA A 160 -2.08 13.58 -11.31
N ASP A 161 -0.75 13.59 -11.53
CA ASP A 161 -0.01 12.42 -12.00
C ASP A 161 0.46 11.49 -10.86
N LEU A 162 0.42 11.95 -9.60
CA LEU A 162 1.04 11.20 -8.49
C LEU A 162 0.35 9.86 -8.22
N GLY A 163 -0.97 9.80 -8.40
CA GLY A 163 -1.72 8.56 -8.24
C GLY A 163 -1.36 7.53 -9.32
N ASP A 164 -1.17 7.96 -10.56
CA ASP A 164 -0.81 7.07 -11.66
C ASP A 164 0.66 6.62 -11.55
N MET A 165 1.56 7.48 -11.04
CA MET A 165 2.92 7.10 -10.66
C MET A 165 2.92 6.02 -9.58
N LEU A 166 2.09 6.17 -8.54
CA LEU A 166 1.98 5.19 -7.46
C LEU A 166 1.42 3.85 -7.96
N ALA A 167 0.33 3.88 -8.74
CA ALA A 167 -0.26 2.66 -9.31
C ALA A 167 0.73 1.91 -10.23
N SER A 168 1.53 2.66 -11.00
CA SER A 168 2.61 2.09 -11.81
C SER A 168 3.71 1.49 -10.94
N ALA A 169 4.13 2.20 -9.88
CA ALA A 169 5.17 1.74 -8.97
C ALA A 169 4.78 0.46 -8.22
N ASP A 170 3.51 0.33 -7.85
CA ASP A 170 2.97 -0.85 -7.16
C ASP A 170 3.14 -2.11 -8.03
N LEU A 171 2.65 -2.05 -9.27
CA LEU A 171 2.81 -3.14 -10.24
C LEU A 171 4.28 -3.41 -10.58
N LEU A 172 5.08 -2.37 -10.81
CA LEU A 172 6.49 -2.49 -11.17
C LEU A 172 7.31 -3.10 -10.04
N ALA A 173 7.13 -2.66 -8.80
CA ALA A 173 7.83 -3.21 -7.65
C ALA A 173 7.46 -4.67 -7.40
N GLN A 174 6.19 -5.04 -7.63
CA GLN A 174 5.73 -6.42 -7.56
C GLN A 174 6.44 -7.31 -8.58
N VAL A 175 6.55 -6.89 -9.85
CA VAL A 175 7.21 -7.71 -10.89
C VAL A 175 8.73 -7.63 -10.87
N ALA A 176 9.30 -6.58 -10.30
CA ALA A 176 10.75 -6.37 -10.15
C ALA A 176 11.33 -7.04 -8.88
N ASP A 177 10.49 -7.70 -8.08
CA ASP A 177 10.95 -8.46 -6.93
C ASP A 177 11.95 -9.55 -7.36
N GLU A 178 13.16 -9.53 -6.79
CA GLU A 178 14.20 -10.50 -7.10
C GLU A 178 13.77 -11.96 -6.87
N ASN A 179 12.80 -12.17 -5.96
CA ASN A 179 12.22 -13.47 -5.64
C ASN A 179 10.77 -13.56 -6.16
N TYR A 180 10.42 -12.84 -7.22
CA TYR A 180 9.03 -12.75 -7.72
C TYR A 180 8.36 -14.11 -7.89
N LEU A 181 9.02 -15.05 -8.58
CA LEU A 181 8.49 -16.40 -8.83
C LEU A 181 8.23 -17.18 -7.52
N ASP A 182 9.10 -17.03 -6.53
CA ASP A 182 8.96 -17.68 -5.23
C ASP A 182 7.89 -17.03 -4.35
N ARG A 183 7.58 -15.75 -4.60
CA ARG A 183 6.54 -14.99 -3.88
C ARG A 183 5.16 -15.10 -4.53
N LEU A 184 5.05 -15.53 -5.78
CA LEU A 184 3.76 -15.76 -6.46
C LEU A 184 2.78 -16.64 -5.67
N PRO A 185 3.20 -17.76 -5.04
CA PRO A 185 2.31 -18.53 -4.18
C PRO A 185 1.75 -17.73 -2.99
N LEU A 186 2.54 -16.82 -2.42
CA LEU A 186 2.09 -15.96 -1.31
C LEU A 186 1.03 -14.96 -1.77
N LEU A 187 1.25 -14.33 -2.93
CA LEU A 187 0.28 -13.43 -3.56
C LEU A 187 -1.03 -14.17 -3.90
N TYR A 188 -0.92 -15.39 -4.42
CA TYR A 188 -2.06 -16.25 -4.71
C TYR A 188 -2.85 -16.61 -3.43
N ILE A 189 -2.16 -17.07 -2.38
CA ILE A 189 -2.79 -17.43 -1.10
C ILE A 189 -3.49 -16.21 -0.49
N LEU A 190 -2.87 -15.04 -0.57
CA LEU A 190 -3.49 -13.81 -0.06
C LEU A 190 -4.76 -13.46 -0.84
N SER A 191 -4.70 -13.51 -2.18
CA SER A 191 -5.86 -13.29 -3.03
C SER A 191 -6.98 -14.29 -2.71
N ALA A 192 -6.65 -15.59 -2.62
CA ALA A 192 -7.59 -16.65 -2.27
C ALA A 192 -8.22 -16.44 -0.87
N THR A 193 -7.43 -15.98 0.10
CA THR A 193 -7.92 -15.62 1.44
C THR A 193 -8.95 -14.49 1.36
N GLY A 194 -8.68 -13.46 0.55
CA GLY A 194 -9.64 -12.38 0.28
C GLY A 194 -10.95 -12.90 -0.28
N PHE A 195 -10.91 -13.78 -1.29
CA PHE A 195 -12.11 -14.39 -1.85
C PHE A 195 -12.89 -15.25 -0.86
N CYS A 196 -12.20 -16.06 -0.04
CA CYS A 196 -12.85 -16.99 0.88
C CYS A 196 -13.36 -16.32 2.18
N LEU A 197 -12.65 -15.31 2.71
CA LEU A 197 -12.97 -14.67 4.00
C LEU A 197 -13.52 -13.24 3.87
N GLY A 198 -13.16 -12.53 2.81
CA GLY A 198 -13.50 -11.11 2.60
C GLY A 198 -14.72 -10.86 1.72
N CYS A 199 -15.17 -11.86 0.95
CA CYS A 199 -16.25 -11.68 0.00
C CYS A 199 -17.64 -11.86 0.66
N LYS A 200 -18.29 -10.75 1.02
CA LYS A 200 -19.64 -10.78 1.64
C LYS A 200 -20.80 -10.86 0.62
N ASN A 201 -20.58 -10.49 -0.65
CA ASN A 201 -21.67 -10.19 -1.61
C ASN A 201 -21.56 -10.82 -3.02
N LEU A 202 -20.71 -11.82 -3.27
CA LEU A 202 -20.75 -12.57 -4.54
C LEU A 202 -21.34 -13.96 -4.29
N GLU A 203 -22.60 -14.18 -4.68
CA GLU A 203 -23.29 -15.49 -4.58
C GLU A 203 -22.52 -16.64 -5.28
N GLY A 204 -21.58 -16.33 -6.18
CA GLY A 204 -20.69 -17.30 -6.85
C GLY A 204 -19.35 -17.61 -6.15
N ALA A 205 -18.96 -16.86 -5.10
CA ALA A 205 -17.63 -17.02 -4.47
C ALA A 205 -17.48 -18.32 -3.67
N ARG A 206 -18.59 -18.88 -3.15
CA ARG A 206 -18.58 -20.18 -2.45
C ARG A 206 -18.22 -21.34 -3.38
N THR A 207 -18.63 -21.28 -4.64
CA THR A 207 -18.36 -22.32 -5.64
C THR A 207 -16.90 -22.29 -6.12
N LEU A 208 -16.31 -21.10 -6.24
CA LEU A 208 -14.89 -20.90 -6.59
C LEU A 208 -13.94 -21.30 -5.45
N CYS A 209 -14.27 -20.96 -4.19
CA CYS A 209 -13.47 -21.34 -3.03
C CYS A 209 -13.40 -22.89 -2.88
N SER A 210 -14.49 -23.60 -3.25
CA SER A 210 -14.54 -25.07 -3.28
C SER A 210 -13.70 -25.69 -4.40
N ALA A 211 -13.61 -25.05 -5.58
CA ALA A 211 -12.81 -25.56 -6.70
C ALA A 211 -11.29 -25.33 -6.51
N ILE A 212 -10.92 -24.19 -5.90
CA ILE A 212 -9.53 -23.82 -5.63
C ILE A 212 -8.89 -24.76 -4.58
N LEU A 213 -9.63 -25.13 -3.54
CA LEU A 213 -9.15 -26.03 -2.49
C LEU A 213 -9.03 -27.50 -2.95
N VAL A 214 -9.76 -27.91 -4.00
CA VAL A 214 -9.77 -29.29 -4.49
C VAL A 214 -8.67 -29.55 -5.53
N SER A 215 -8.23 -28.54 -6.28
CA SER A 215 -7.24 -28.72 -7.37
C SER A 215 -5.77 -28.70 -6.92
N ASN A 216 -5.45 -28.03 -5.81
CA ASN A 216 -4.09 -27.97 -5.28
C ASN A 216 -4.16 -28.44 -3.82
N ARG A 217 -3.38 -29.46 -3.45
CA ARG A 217 -3.23 -29.94 -2.07
C ARG A 217 -2.56 -28.89 -1.17
N VAL A 218 -3.16 -27.71 -1.03
CA VAL A 218 -2.82 -26.72 -0.02
C VAL A 218 -3.89 -26.90 1.05
N HIS A 219 -3.52 -27.57 2.14
CA HIS A 219 -4.37 -27.69 3.31
C HIS A 219 -4.59 -26.31 3.95
N VAL A 220 -5.60 -25.58 3.48
CA VAL A 220 -6.18 -24.46 4.23
C VAL A 220 -7.41 -24.98 4.95
N CYS A 221 -7.20 -25.36 6.22
CA CYS A 221 -8.19 -25.56 7.27
C CYS A 221 -9.42 -26.42 6.93
N SER A 222 -9.30 -27.73 7.15
CA SER A 222 -10.43 -28.66 7.25
C SER A 222 -11.15 -28.50 8.59
N SER A 223 -11.95 -27.46 8.78
CA SER A 223 -12.95 -27.33 9.86
C SER A 223 -13.89 -26.15 9.59
N CYS A 224 -14.95 -26.42 8.82
CA CYS A 224 -16.22 -25.70 8.89
C CYS A 224 -17.23 -26.63 9.55
#